data_AF-A0A8I1X3A2-F1
#
_entry.id   AF-A0A8I1X3A2-F1
#
_cell.length_a   1.000
_cell.length_b   1.000
_cell.length_c   1.000
_cell.angle_alpha   90.00
_cell.angle_beta   90.00
_cell.angle_gamma   90.00
#
_symmetry.space_group_name_H-M   'P 1'
#
loop_
_entity.id
_entity.type
_entity.pdbx_description
1 polymer ?
#
loop_
_entity_poly.entity_id
_entity_poly.type
_entity_poly.pdbx_seq_one_letter_code
_entity_poly.pdbx_strand_id
1 'polypeptide(L)'
;FIAPANGSIRMVNSTGETLMEQKVDEGDIFRACQAKDVPIKDWIKLAVNRAKDSGEPAVFWLDENRAHDAEIIKKVNKYLPEFDTAGLDIRILDPVAAMKFSVERVRRGENTISVTGNVLRDYLTDLFPILELGTSAKMLSIVPLIKGGGLFETGAGGSAPKHVQQFLREGHLRWDSLGEFCALVPSLEHLSKVFNNEKAALLAKTLDQAVEKFLDNEKNPSRKVNEIDNRGSHF
;
A
#
# COMPACT_ATOMS: atom_id res chain seq x y z
N PHE A 1 -18.47 3.76 19.55
CA PHE A 1 -19.57 3.88 20.53
C PHE A 1 -19.52 5.29 21.08
N ILE A 2 -20.63 6.02 21.07
CA ILE A 2 -20.69 7.34 21.70
C ILE A 2 -21.17 7.10 23.14
N ALA A 3 -20.39 7.54 24.11
CA ALA A 3 -20.70 7.34 25.53
C ALA A 3 -21.99 8.10 25.89
N PRO A 4 -23.02 7.41 26.41
CA PRO A 4 -24.32 8.05 26.67
C PRO A 4 -24.36 8.84 27.99
N ALA A 5 -23.34 8.69 28.84
CA ALA A 5 -23.22 9.35 30.13
C ALA A 5 -21.77 9.19 30.64
N ASN A 6 -21.41 9.95 31.67
CA ASN A 6 -20.13 9.80 32.37
C ASN A 6 -20.01 8.41 33.01
N GLY A 7 -18.84 7.78 32.91
CA GLY A 7 -18.60 6.47 33.47
C GLY A 7 -17.27 5.85 33.05
N SER A 8 -17.23 4.51 32.95
CA SER A 8 -16.09 3.80 32.39
C SER A 8 -16.53 2.72 31.41
N ILE A 9 -15.72 2.51 30.37
CA ILE A 9 -15.87 1.42 29.41
C ILE A 9 -14.75 0.42 29.67
N ARG A 10 -15.12 -0.85 29.85
CA ARG A 10 -14.21 -1.95 30.17
C ARG A 10 -14.22 -3.02 29.10
N MET A 11 -13.05 -3.55 28.79
CA MET A 11 -12.86 -4.74 27.96
C MET A 11 -12.56 -5.91 28.88
N VAL A 12 -13.52 -6.82 29.00
CA VAL A 12 -13.49 -7.95 29.95
C VAL A 12 -13.35 -9.25 29.17
N ASN A 13 -12.46 -10.15 29.61
CA ASN A 13 -12.30 -11.47 28.98
C ASN A 13 -13.40 -12.45 29.43
N SER A 14 -13.38 -13.67 28.88
CA SER A 14 -14.39 -14.70 29.20
C SER A 14 -14.37 -15.19 30.64
N THR A 15 -13.31 -14.94 31.41
CA THR A 15 -13.22 -15.31 32.84
C THR A 15 -13.70 -14.18 33.77
N GLY A 16 -14.10 -13.02 33.21
CA GLY A 16 -14.55 -11.86 33.97
C GLY A 16 -13.44 -10.89 34.39
N GLU A 17 -12.20 -11.13 33.97
CA GLU A 17 -11.07 -10.24 34.24
C GLU A 17 -11.08 -9.03 33.29
N THR A 18 -10.90 -7.84 33.85
CA THR A 18 -10.81 -6.60 33.08
C THR A 18 -9.41 -6.45 32.50
N LEU A 19 -9.30 -6.48 31.17
CA LEU A 19 -8.04 -6.35 30.44
C LEU A 19 -7.68 -4.88 30.18
N MET A 20 -8.68 -4.05 29.90
CA MET A 20 -8.52 -2.60 29.66
C MET A 20 -9.73 -1.86 30.23
N GLU A 21 -9.51 -0.66 30.75
CA GLU A 21 -10.56 0.23 31.26
C GLU A 21 -10.23 1.68 30.88
N GLN A 22 -11.25 2.42 30.46
CA GLN A 22 -11.13 3.83 30.10
C GLN A 22 -12.29 4.60 30.73
N LYS A 23 -11.98 5.68 31.46
CA LYS A 23 -12.98 6.66 31.90
C LYS A 23 -13.44 7.48 30.70
N VAL A 24 -14.74 7.74 30.62
CA VAL A 24 -15.39 8.49 29.53
C VAL A 24 -16.42 9.45 30.09
N ASP A 25 -16.60 10.58 29.44
CA ASP A 25 -17.67 11.54 29.68
C ASP A 25 -18.79 11.37 28.64
N GLU A 26 -19.97 11.95 28.92
CA GLU A 26 -21.08 11.97 27.97
C GLU A 26 -20.65 12.61 26.63
N GLY A 27 -20.92 11.90 25.52
CA GLY A 27 -20.57 12.33 24.17
C GLY A 27 -19.20 11.87 23.69
N ASP A 28 -18.35 11.28 24.55
CA ASP A 28 -17.05 10.76 24.14
C ASP A 28 -17.17 9.64 23.11
N ILE A 29 -16.25 9.62 22.14
CA ILE A 29 -16.18 8.56 21.14
C ILE A 29 -15.19 7.49 21.59
N PHE A 30 -15.72 6.35 22.03
CA PHE A 30 -14.92 5.17 22.35
C PHE A 30 -14.80 4.24 21.14
N ARG A 31 -13.60 3.69 20.93
CA ARG A 31 -13.29 2.70 19.90
C ARG A 31 -12.30 1.65 20.42
N ALA A 32 -12.38 0.45 19.85
CA ALA A 32 -11.41 -0.63 20.06
C ALA A 32 -10.95 -1.19 18.71
N CYS A 33 -9.67 -1.55 18.62
CA CYS A 33 -9.05 -2.09 17.41
C CYS A 33 -8.38 -3.44 17.73
N GLN A 34 -8.26 -4.30 16.73
CA GLN A 34 -7.54 -5.56 16.83
C GLN A 34 -6.55 -5.73 15.68
N ALA A 35 -5.38 -6.30 15.97
CA ALA A 35 -4.39 -6.70 14.98
C ALA A 35 -3.95 -8.13 15.31
N LYS A 36 -4.19 -9.06 14.38
CA LYS A 36 -3.89 -10.49 14.59
C LYS A 36 -2.41 -10.76 14.35
N ASP A 37 -1.89 -11.75 15.05
CA ASP A 37 -0.46 -12.08 15.03
C ASP A 37 0.03 -12.56 13.65
N VAL A 38 -0.75 -13.42 12.98
CA VAL A 38 -0.42 -13.97 11.66
C VAL A 38 -0.22 -12.85 10.61
N PRO A 39 -1.14 -11.88 10.42
CA PRO A 39 -0.90 -10.73 9.56
C PRO A 39 0.34 -9.90 9.92
N ILE A 40 0.66 -9.74 11.21
CA ILE A 40 1.83 -8.95 11.63
C ILE A 40 3.13 -9.64 11.21
N LYS A 41 3.21 -10.97 11.39
CA LYS A 41 4.37 -11.74 10.96
C LYS A 41 4.55 -11.72 9.45
N ASP A 42 3.46 -11.82 8.69
CA ASP A 42 3.50 -11.73 7.23
C ASP A 42 3.88 -10.31 6.74
N TRP A 43 3.41 -9.27 7.41
CA TRP A 43 3.80 -7.88 7.17
C TRP A 43 5.30 -7.64 7.37
N ILE A 44 5.90 -8.22 8.42
CA ILE A 44 7.36 -8.16 8.66
C ILE A 44 8.11 -8.93 7.57
N LYS A 45 7.64 -10.13 7.20
CA LYS A 45 8.21 -10.92 6.10
C LYS A 45 8.23 -10.12 4.79
N LEU A 46 7.12 -9.46 4.47
CA LEU A 46 7.02 -8.64 3.26
C LEU A 46 8.02 -7.48 3.28
N ALA A 47 8.17 -6.79 4.41
CA ALA A 47 9.15 -5.71 4.56
C ALA A 47 10.59 -6.19 4.29
N VAL A 48 10.99 -7.33 4.87
CA VAL A 48 12.32 -7.93 4.65
C VAL A 48 12.53 -8.29 3.18
N ASN A 49 11.54 -8.94 2.56
CA ASN A 49 11.61 -9.32 1.15
C ASN A 49 11.76 -8.08 0.24
N ARG A 50 11.00 -7.01 0.48
CA ARG A 50 11.10 -5.78 -0.31
C ARG A 50 12.43 -5.06 -0.12
N ALA A 51 12.96 -5.02 1.10
CA ALA A 51 14.29 -4.48 1.37
C ALA A 51 15.37 -5.28 0.64
N LYS A 52 15.27 -6.63 0.65
CA LYS A 52 16.21 -7.52 -0.03
C LYS A 52 16.15 -7.40 -1.56
N ASP A 53 14.95 -7.32 -2.12
CA ASP A 53 14.74 -7.22 -3.58
C ASP A 53 15.24 -5.87 -4.14
N SER A 54 15.11 -4.78 -3.37
CA SER A 54 15.44 -3.42 -3.83
C SER A 54 16.84 -2.95 -3.40
N GLY A 55 17.38 -3.49 -2.31
CA GLY A 55 18.58 -2.97 -1.66
C GLY A 55 18.37 -1.67 -0.89
N GLU A 56 17.14 -1.19 -0.76
CA GLU A 56 16.80 0.08 -0.11
C GLU A 56 16.56 -0.11 1.40
N PRO A 57 16.82 0.92 2.24
CA PRO A 57 16.50 0.86 3.65
C PRO A 57 14.99 0.76 3.88
N ALA A 58 14.61 -0.07 4.84
CA ALA A 58 13.22 -0.23 5.27
C ALA A 58 13.02 0.28 6.69
N VAL A 59 12.08 1.21 6.85
CA VAL A 59 11.79 1.86 8.14
C VAL A 59 10.40 1.44 8.59
N PHE A 60 10.30 0.84 9.78
CA PHE A 60 9.05 0.63 10.49
C PHE A 60 8.62 1.92 11.20
N TRP A 61 7.43 2.45 10.86
CA TRP A 61 6.93 3.72 11.40
C TRP A 61 6.04 3.42 12.60
N LEU A 62 6.65 3.34 13.78
CA LEU A 62 6.01 2.93 15.02
C LEU A 62 6.43 3.85 16.16
N ASP A 63 5.46 4.47 16.83
CA ASP A 63 5.71 5.36 17.97
C ASP A 63 5.65 4.56 19.28
N GLU A 64 6.79 4.37 19.95
CA GLU A 64 6.85 3.63 21.22
C GLU A 64 5.96 4.23 22.33
N ASN A 65 5.58 5.51 22.22
CA ASN A 65 4.69 6.17 23.18
C ASN A 65 3.20 5.84 22.92
N ARG A 66 2.87 5.20 21.80
CA ARG A 66 1.54 4.67 21.54
C ARG A 66 1.48 3.22 21.99
N ALA A 67 0.64 2.92 22.98
CA ALA A 67 0.51 1.56 23.54
C ALA A 67 0.28 0.48 22.47
N HIS A 68 -0.48 0.78 21.42
CA HIS A 68 -0.66 -0.14 20.29
C HIS A 68 0.67 -0.42 19.57
N ASP A 69 1.38 0.63 19.16
CA ASP A 69 2.62 0.54 18.40
C ASP A 69 3.73 -0.11 19.24
N ALA A 70 3.79 0.14 20.55
CA ALA A 70 4.70 -0.54 21.47
C ALA A 70 4.52 -2.08 21.46
N GLU A 71 3.28 -2.58 21.43
CA GLU A 71 3.01 -4.02 21.28
C GLU A 71 3.38 -4.55 19.89
N ILE A 72 3.24 -3.73 18.84
CA ILE A 72 3.71 -4.08 17.49
C ILE A 72 5.24 -4.14 17.44
N ILE A 73 5.95 -3.18 18.06
CA ILE A 73 7.42 -3.16 18.16
C ILE A 73 7.93 -4.44 18.81
N LYS A 74 7.29 -4.91 19.90
CA LYS A 74 7.64 -6.20 20.53
C LYS A 74 7.54 -7.36 19.53
N LYS A 75 6.51 -7.38 18.67
CA LYS A 75 6.35 -8.40 17.62
C LYS A 75 7.37 -8.25 16.49
N VAL A 76 7.70 -7.02 16.09
CA VAL A 76 8.79 -6.75 15.13
C VAL A 76 10.10 -7.31 15.66
N ASN A 77 10.49 -6.95 16.89
CA ASN A 77 11.72 -7.43 17.51
C ASN A 77 11.74 -8.95 17.72
N LYS A 78 10.57 -9.57 17.96
CA LYS A 78 10.45 -11.03 18.10
C LYS A 78 10.62 -11.75 16.76
N TYR A 79 9.98 -11.26 15.70
CA TYR A 79 9.87 -11.99 14.43
C TYR A 79 10.94 -11.61 13.41
N LEU A 80 11.50 -10.39 13.46
CA LEU A 80 12.54 -9.95 12.54
C LEU A 80 13.77 -10.90 12.53
N PRO A 81 14.25 -11.45 13.66
CA PRO A 81 15.35 -12.42 13.68
C PRO A 81 15.04 -13.77 13.01
N GLU A 82 13.78 -14.09 12.72
CA GLU A 82 13.42 -15.31 11.99
C GLU A 82 13.68 -15.20 10.48
N PHE A 83 14.02 -14.00 9.98
CA PHE A 83 14.30 -13.75 8.58
C PHE A 83 15.78 -13.40 8.36
N ASP A 84 16.29 -13.71 7.18
CA ASP A 84 17.63 -13.31 6.76
C ASP A 84 17.66 -11.80 6.49
N THR A 85 18.29 -11.06 7.41
CA THR A 85 18.44 -9.60 7.38
C THR A 85 19.89 -9.17 7.13
N ALA A 86 20.76 -10.10 6.75
CA ALA A 86 22.16 -9.79 6.51
C ALA A 86 22.32 -8.76 5.38
N GLY A 87 23.03 -7.66 5.68
CA GLY A 87 23.26 -6.57 4.73
C GLY A 87 22.06 -5.64 4.50
N LEU A 88 20.94 -5.82 5.21
CA LEU A 88 19.77 -4.94 5.11
C LEU A 88 19.84 -3.82 6.15
N ASP A 89 19.49 -2.59 5.75
CA ASP A 89 19.27 -1.48 6.66
C ASP A 89 17.79 -1.44 7.07
N ILE A 90 17.46 -2.05 8.21
CA ILE A 90 16.11 -2.09 8.76
C ILE A 90 16.07 -1.32 10.08
N ARG A 91 15.17 -0.34 10.18
CA ARG A 91 15.06 0.54 11.35
C ARG A 91 13.63 0.58 11.88
N ILE A 92 13.49 0.93 13.15
CA ILE A 92 12.22 1.34 13.75
C ILE A 92 12.37 2.81 14.15
N LEU A 93 11.50 3.67 13.65
CA LEU A 93 11.47 5.10 13.95
C LEU A 93 10.01 5.52 14.23
N ASP A 94 9.82 6.52 15.09
CA ASP A 94 8.51 7.14 15.22
C ASP A 94 8.10 7.82 13.89
N PRO A 95 6.80 8.01 13.61
CA PRO A 95 6.35 8.55 12.33
C PRO A 95 6.97 9.90 11.93
N VAL A 96 7.31 10.77 12.90
CA VAL A 96 7.90 12.08 12.62
C VAL A 96 9.36 11.94 12.22
N ALA A 97 10.13 11.13 12.96
CA ALA A 97 11.52 10.84 12.61
C ALA A 97 11.63 10.08 11.28
N ALA A 98 10.74 9.11 11.06
CA ALA A 98 10.68 8.33 9.83
C ALA A 98 10.39 9.21 8.60
N MET A 99 9.43 10.12 8.70
CA MET A 99 9.13 11.09 7.64
C MET A 99 10.33 11.99 7.34
N LYS A 100 11.02 12.53 8.36
CA LYS A 100 12.22 13.35 8.16
C LYS A 100 13.32 12.57 7.43
N PHE A 101 13.61 11.35 7.89
CA PHE A 101 14.60 10.47 7.26
C PHE A 101 14.27 10.21 5.79
N SER A 102 13.02 9.85 5.48
CA SER A 102 12.58 9.60 4.11
C SER A 102 12.65 10.85 3.23
N VAL A 103 12.22 12.02 3.72
CA VAL A 103 12.25 13.28 2.96
C VAL A 103 13.68 13.77 2.71
N GLU A 104 14.58 13.60 3.67
CA GLU A 104 16.00 13.94 3.47
C GLU A 104 16.64 13.07 2.39
N ARG A 105 16.32 11.76 2.36
CA ARG A 105 16.81 10.81 1.36
C ARG A 105 16.26 11.10 -0.03
N VAL A 106 14.93 11.27 -0.17
CA VAL A 106 14.32 11.51 -1.49
C VAL A 106 14.82 12.81 -2.12
N ARG A 107 15.12 13.85 -1.31
CA ARG A 107 15.74 15.09 -1.79
C ARG A 107 17.16 14.92 -2.33
N ARG A 108 17.85 13.83 -1.96
CA ARG A 108 19.15 13.42 -2.50
C ARG A 108 19.04 12.40 -3.64
N GLY A 109 17.81 12.07 -4.07
CA GLY A 109 17.58 11.03 -5.08
C GLY A 109 17.74 9.61 -4.55
N GLU A 110 17.67 9.41 -3.22
CA GLU A 110 17.74 8.10 -2.57
C GLU A 110 16.34 7.62 -2.18
N ASN A 111 16.05 6.31 -2.26
CA ASN A 111 14.73 5.77 -1.92
C ASN A 111 14.67 5.29 -0.46
N THR A 112 13.45 5.10 0.07
CA THR A 112 13.23 4.51 1.40
C THR A 112 11.91 3.75 1.41
N ILE A 113 11.91 2.52 1.91
CA ILE A 113 10.67 1.75 2.10
C ILE A 113 10.03 2.16 3.42
N SER A 114 8.81 2.70 3.37
CA SER A 114 7.99 2.94 4.55
C SER A 114 7.18 1.69 4.91
N VAL A 115 7.43 1.11 6.07
CA VAL A 115 6.73 -0.08 6.60
C VAL A 115 5.78 0.38 7.70
N THR A 116 4.50 0.47 7.40
CA THR A 116 3.53 1.17 8.26
C THR A 116 2.29 0.34 8.58
N GLY A 117 1.52 0.79 9.57
CA GLY A 117 0.18 0.27 9.86
C GLY A 117 -0.88 0.77 8.86
N ASN A 118 -2.10 0.26 8.96
CA ASN A 118 -3.14 0.41 7.93
C ASN A 118 -3.49 1.88 7.58
N VAL A 119 -3.56 2.76 8.58
CA VAL A 119 -3.90 4.19 8.34
C VAL A 119 -2.77 4.92 7.61
N LEU A 120 -1.53 4.73 8.04
CA LEU A 120 -0.39 5.38 7.40
C LEU A 120 -0.10 4.81 6.02
N ARG A 121 -0.40 3.52 5.77
CA ARG A 121 -0.37 2.97 4.40
C ARG A 121 -1.21 3.85 3.49
N ASP A 122 -2.47 4.09 3.85
CA ASP A 122 -3.41 4.88 3.06
C ASP A 122 -2.89 6.30 2.78
N TYR A 123 -2.41 6.99 3.81
CA TYR A 123 -1.92 8.37 3.69
C TYR A 123 -0.65 8.46 2.84
N LEU A 124 0.31 7.57 3.06
CA LEU A 124 1.62 7.64 2.40
C LEU A 124 1.54 7.21 0.94
N THR A 125 0.65 6.27 0.60
CA THR A 125 0.42 5.87 -0.81
C THR A 125 -0.32 6.91 -1.64
N ASP A 126 -0.92 7.93 -1.01
CA ASP A 126 -1.34 9.14 -1.70
C ASP A 126 -0.23 10.20 -1.71
N LEU A 127 0.33 10.50 -0.54
CA LEU A 127 1.24 11.63 -0.33
C LEU A 127 2.46 11.59 -1.26
N PHE A 128 3.25 10.52 -1.21
CA PHE A 128 4.50 10.44 -1.98
C PHE A 128 4.26 10.34 -3.49
N PRO A 129 3.34 9.48 -3.98
CA PRO A 129 3.04 9.43 -5.41
C PRO A 129 2.51 10.75 -5.98
N ILE A 130 1.70 11.50 -5.24
CA ILE A 130 1.26 12.83 -5.68
C ILE A 130 2.45 13.79 -5.81
N LEU A 131 3.39 13.76 -4.86
CA LEU A 131 4.58 14.62 -4.91
C LEU A 131 5.56 14.23 -6.01
N GLU A 132 5.70 12.93 -6.28
CA GLU A 132 6.69 12.40 -7.23
C GLU A 132 6.15 12.35 -8.67
N LEU A 133 4.88 12.00 -8.85
CA LEU A 133 4.27 11.71 -10.15
C LEU A 133 3.11 12.67 -10.50
N GLY A 134 2.73 13.57 -9.59
CA GLY A 134 1.59 14.46 -9.75
C GLY A 134 0.22 13.76 -9.58
N THR A 135 0.19 12.47 -9.26
CA THR A 135 -1.03 11.67 -9.08
C THR A 135 -0.73 10.37 -8.30
N SER A 136 -1.69 9.89 -7.50
CA SER A 136 -1.63 8.57 -6.86
C SER A 136 -2.27 7.44 -7.69
N ALA A 137 -2.83 7.77 -8.87
CA ALA A 137 -3.48 6.79 -9.73
C ALA A 137 -2.51 5.87 -10.50
N LYS A 138 -1.22 6.22 -10.55
CA LYS A 138 -0.20 5.54 -11.35
C LYS A 138 0.77 4.76 -10.46
N MET A 139 0.25 3.80 -9.70
CA MET A 139 1.00 3.05 -8.69
C MET A 139 0.79 1.55 -8.84
N LEU A 140 1.85 0.78 -8.56
CA LEU A 140 1.73 -0.65 -8.32
C LEU A 140 1.15 -0.89 -6.93
N SER A 141 -0.01 -1.52 -6.85
CA SER A 141 -0.64 -1.96 -5.60
C SER A 141 -0.74 -3.49 -5.58
N ILE A 142 0.18 -4.14 -4.88
CA ILE A 142 0.32 -5.60 -4.85
C ILE A 142 0.04 -6.08 -3.43
N VAL A 143 -0.88 -7.03 -3.31
CA VAL A 143 -1.29 -7.66 -2.05
C VAL A 143 -0.94 -9.16 -2.11
N PRO A 144 0.20 -9.58 -1.53
CA PRO A 144 0.50 -10.99 -1.35
C PRO A 144 -0.54 -11.61 -0.40
N LEU A 145 -1.29 -12.59 -0.88
CA LEU A 145 -2.29 -13.27 -0.06
C LEU A 145 -1.59 -14.26 0.86
N ILE A 146 -2.03 -14.32 2.13
CA ILE A 146 -1.44 -15.20 3.16
C ILE A 146 -1.35 -16.68 2.71
N LYS A 147 -2.28 -17.13 1.86
CA LYS A 147 -2.31 -18.51 1.31
C LYS A 147 -1.48 -18.68 0.03
N GLY A 148 -0.59 -17.75 -0.29
CA GLY A 148 0.36 -17.84 -1.42
C GLY A 148 -0.15 -17.33 -2.77
N GLY A 149 -1.38 -16.83 -2.85
CA GLY A 149 -1.87 -16.14 -4.05
C GLY A 149 -1.40 -14.68 -4.13
N GLY A 150 -1.70 -14.00 -5.24
CA GLY A 150 -1.45 -12.57 -5.41
C GLY A 150 -2.74 -11.84 -5.81
N LEU A 151 -2.96 -10.69 -5.20
CA LEU A 151 -3.96 -9.70 -5.62
C LEU A 151 -3.22 -8.45 -6.12
N PHE A 152 -3.63 -7.95 -7.29
CA PHE A 152 -2.98 -6.84 -7.98
C PHE A 152 -4.05 -5.78 -8.27
N GLU A 153 -4.06 -4.73 -7.47
CA GLU A 153 -5.01 -3.63 -7.62
C GLU A 153 -4.50 -2.66 -8.70
N THR A 154 -5.41 -2.22 -9.57
CA THR A 154 -5.08 -1.38 -10.72
C THR A 154 -4.98 0.11 -10.40
N GLY A 155 -5.24 0.49 -9.14
CA GLY A 155 -5.14 1.86 -8.65
C GLY A 155 -5.88 2.04 -7.32
N ALA A 156 -5.61 3.15 -6.62
CA ALA A 156 -6.23 3.49 -5.34
C ALA A 156 -7.48 4.38 -5.46
N GLY A 157 -7.85 4.78 -6.69
CA GLY A 157 -8.94 5.72 -6.97
C GLY A 157 -10.34 5.08 -7.05
N GLY A 158 -11.37 5.94 -7.14
CA GLY A 158 -12.76 5.51 -7.36
C GLY A 158 -13.11 5.29 -8.85
N SER A 159 -14.33 4.82 -9.11
CA SER A 159 -14.82 4.46 -10.46
C SER A 159 -15.19 5.63 -11.40
N ALA A 160 -14.79 6.85 -11.04
CA ALA A 160 -14.90 8.06 -11.87
C ALA A 160 -16.27 8.27 -12.60
N PRO A 161 -17.39 8.54 -11.90
CA PRO A 161 -18.72 8.68 -12.51
C PRO A 161 -18.82 9.77 -13.58
N LYS A 162 -18.00 10.82 -13.50
CA LYS A 162 -17.92 11.88 -14.51
C LYS A 162 -17.34 11.42 -15.85
N HIS A 163 -16.62 10.30 -15.89
CA HIS A 163 -16.10 9.72 -17.13
C HIS A 163 -17.24 9.05 -17.90
N VAL A 164 -18.09 8.29 -17.20
CA VAL A 164 -19.30 7.68 -17.77
C VAL A 164 -20.26 8.73 -18.32
N GLN A 165 -20.44 9.85 -17.61
CA GLN A 165 -21.26 10.97 -18.11
C GLN A 165 -20.72 11.60 -19.40
N GLN A 166 -19.40 11.61 -19.63
CA GLN A 166 -18.84 12.06 -20.90
C GLN A 166 -19.12 11.03 -22.00
N PHE A 167 -18.83 9.77 -21.71
CA PHE A 167 -19.05 8.68 -22.65
C PHE A 167 -20.50 8.62 -23.13
N LEU A 168 -21.48 8.76 -22.24
CA LEU A 168 -22.91 8.76 -22.60
C LEU A 168 -23.34 9.99 -23.42
N ARG A 169 -22.69 11.15 -23.24
CA ARG A 169 -23.06 12.39 -23.92
C ARG A 169 -22.43 12.53 -25.29
N GLU A 170 -21.16 12.19 -25.41
CA GLU A 170 -20.34 12.49 -26.60
C GLU A 170 -19.47 11.31 -27.05
N GLY A 171 -19.70 10.11 -26.52
CA GLY A 171 -19.03 8.89 -26.96
C GLY A 171 -17.54 8.83 -26.64
N HIS A 172 -17.02 9.66 -25.72
CA HIS A 172 -15.60 9.77 -25.37
C HIS A 172 -15.31 9.25 -23.95
N LEU A 173 -14.42 8.27 -23.81
CA LEU A 173 -14.03 7.72 -22.51
C LEU A 173 -12.60 8.13 -22.15
N ARG A 174 -12.45 9.08 -21.23
CA ARG A 174 -11.14 9.56 -20.73
C ARG A 174 -10.59 8.81 -19.51
N TRP A 175 -11.02 7.56 -19.30
CA TRP A 175 -10.46 6.71 -18.24
C TRP A 175 -9.05 6.25 -18.63
N ASP A 176 -8.07 6.46 -17.77
CA ASP A 176 -6.69 6.05 -17.98
C ASP A 176 -6.49 4.62 -17.43
N SER A 177 -6.26 3.65 -18.32
CA SER A 177 -6.05 2.24 -17.97
C SER A 177 -4.58 1.90 -17.68
N LEU A 178 -3.69 2.89 -17.58
CA LEU A 178 -2.27 2.63 -17.29
C LEU A 178 -2.08 1.75 -16.05
N GLY A 179 -2.83 2.00 -14.98
CA GLY A 179 -2.77 1.18 -13.77
C GLY A 179 -3.19 -0.28 -13.98
N GLU A 180 -4.07 -0.57 -14.93
CA GLU A 180 -4.45 -1.94 -15.32
C GLU A 180 -3.29 -2.63 -16.04
N PHE A 181 -2.61 -1.93 -16.95
CA PHE A 181 -1.42 -2.45 -17.65
C PHE A 181 -0.29 -2.72 -16.67
N CYS A 182 -0.01 -1.75 -15.78
CA CYS A 182 1.00 -1.85 -14.75
C CYS A 182 0.70 -2.98 -13.75
N ALA A 183 -0.57 -3.24 -13.40
CA ALA A 183 -0.94 -4.35 -12.51
C ALA A 183 -0.86 -5.72 -13.19
N LEU A 184 -1.06 -5.79 -14.51
CA LEU A 184 -0.98 -7.05 -15.26
C LEU A 184 0.46 -7.57 -15.36
N VAL A 185 1.47 -6.70 -15.44
CA VAL A 185 2.90 -7.07 -15.44
C VAL A 185 3.26 -7.94 -14.22
N PRO A 186 3.16 -7.47 -12.96
CA PRO A 186 3.51 -8.26 -11.78
C PRO A 186 2.56 -9.45 -11.58
N SER A 187 1.33 -9.41 -12.12
CA SER A 187 0.44 -10.58 -12.13
C SER A 187 1.01 -11.72 -12.97
N LEU A 188 1.51 -11.42 -14.18
CA LEU A 188 2.17 -12.38 -15.05
C LEU A 188 3.51 -12.86 -14.47
N GLU A 189 4.28 -11.96 -13.84
CA GLU A 189 5.50 -12.34 -13.13
C GLU A 189 5.22 -13.29 -11.95
N HIS A 190 4.18 -13.02 -11.18
CA HIS A 190 3.75 -13.91 -10.09
C HIS A 190 3.35 -15.28 -10.63
N LEU A 191 2.55 -15.33 -11.70
CA LEU A 191 2.18 -16.58 -12.35
C LEU A 191 3.42 -17.34 -12.84
N SER A 192 4.39 -16.64 -13.42
CA SER A 192 5.67 -17.22 -13.84
C SER A 192 6.44 -17.83 -12.67
N LYS A 193 6.64 -17.06 -11.59
CA LYS A 193 7.40 -17.49 -10.40
C LYS A 193 6.75 -18.66 -9.68
N VAL A 194 5.42 -18.65 -9.52
CA VAL A 194 4.69 -19.69 -8.77
C VAL A 194 4.58 -21.00 -9.55
N PHE A 195 4.36 -20.92 -10.87
CA PHE A 195 4.11 -22.11 -11.70
C PHE A 195 5.28 -22.48 -12.62
N ASN A 196 6.44 -21.83 -12.48
CA ASN A 196 7.59 -21.95 -13.38
C ASN A 196 7.20 -21.79 -14.85
N ASN A 197 6.41 -20.76 -15.17
CA ASN A 197 5.86 -20.54 -16.49
C ASN A 197 6.68 -19.52 -17.28
N GLU A 198 7.57 -20.01 -18.15
CA GLU A 198 8.44 -19.17 -18.99
C GLU A 198 7.67 -18.28 -19.97
N LYS A 199 6.52 -18.73 -20.47
CA LYS A 199 5.67 -17.93 -21.37
C LYS A 199 5.10 -16.72 -20.63
N ALA A 200 4.70 -16.89 -19.38
CA ALA A 200 4.22 -15.79 -18.55
C ALA A 200 5.33 -14.77 -18.26
N ALA A 201 6.57 -15.22 -18.03
CA ALA A 201 7.72 -14.32 -17.90
C ALA A 201 7.96 -13.52 -19.19
N LEU A 202 7.88 -14.18 -20.36
CA LEU A 202 8.03 -13.50 -21.64
C LEU A 202 6.94 -12.44 -21.84
N LEU A 203 5.67 -12.79 -21.57
CA LEU A 203 4.54 -11.87 -21.67
C LEU A 203 4.71 -10.67 -20.73
N ALA A 204 5.09 -10.89 -19.47
CA ALA A 204 5.36 -9.82 -18.51
C ALA A 204 6.42 -8.86 -19.04
N LYS A 205 7.56 -9.39 -19.51
CA LYS A 205 8.66 -8.59 -20.05
C LYS A 205 8.25 -7.77 -21.27
N THR A 206 7.53 -8.37 -22.21
CA THR A 206 7.07 -7.64 -23.40
C THR A 206 5.99 -6.61 -23.09
N LEU A 207 5.15 -6.87 -22.09
CA LEU A 207 4.14 -5.92 -21.62
C LEU A 207 4.79 -4.73 -20.92
N ASP A 208 5.79 -4.96 -20.07
CA ASP A 208 6.57 -3.90 -19.41
C ASP A 208 7.20 -2.94 -20.43
N GLN A 209 7.83 -3.52 -21.47
CA GLN A 209 8.36 -2.75 -22.61
C GLN A 209 7.29 -2.00 -23.40
N ALA A 210 6.08 -2.56 -23.50
CA ALA A 210 4.96 -1.90 -24.16
C ALA A 210 4.44 -0.72 -23.32
N VAL A 211 4.39 -0.85 -21.99
CA VAL A 211 4.02 0.23 -21.07
C VAL A 211 5.02 1.38 -21.14
N GLU A 212 6.33 1.09 -21.16
CA GLU A 212 7.37 2.11 -21.34
C GLU A 212 7.17 2.88 -22.66
N LYS A 213 7.04 2.17 -23.78
CA LYS A 213 6.77 2.80 -25.08
C LYS A 213 5.45 3.58 -25.11
N PHE A 214 4.42 3.09 -24.44
CA PHE A 214 3.13 3.76 -24.33
C PHE A 214 3.26 5.13 -23.65
N LEU A 215 4.07 5.19 -22.58
CA LEU A 215 4.36 6.42 -21.85
C LEU A 215 5.24 7.37 -22.68
N ASP A 216 6.33 6.87 -23.28
CA ASP A 216 7.26 7.66 -24.09
C ASP A 216 6.57 8.32 -25.30
N ASN A 217 5.56 7.65 -25.86
CA ASN A 217 4.80 8.14 -27.01
C ASN A 217 3.51 8.88 -26.63
N GLU A 218 3.33 9.20 -25.34
CA GLU A 218 2.20 9.94 -24.78
C GLU A 218 0.82 9.43 -25.22
N LYS A 219 0.65 8.10 -25.30
CA LYS A 219 -0.60 7.47 -25.80
C LYS A 219 -1.73 7.40 -24.77
N ASN A 220 -1.65 8.20 -23.71
CA ASN A 220 -2.69 8.30 -22.69
C ASN A 220 -3.99 8.87 -23.28
N PRO A 221 -5.17 8.46 -22.77
CA PRO A 221 -6.45 9.02 -23.18
C PRO A 221 -6.50 10.55 -23.00
N SER A 222 -6.81 11.26 -24.07
CA SER A 222 -7.10 12.69 -24.00
C SER A 222 -8.43 12.94 -23.29
N ARG A 223 -8.58 14.13 -22.74
CA ARG A 223 -9.85 14.60 -22.15
C ARG A 223 -10.82 15.17 -23.19
N LYS A 224 -10.35 15.46 -24.40
CA LYS A 224 -11.10 16.14 -25.47
C LYS A 224 -11.72 15.14 -26.43
N VAL A 225 -13.00 15.35 -26.78
CA VAL A 225 -13.71 14.56 -27.78
C VAL A 225 -12.99 14.59 -29.13
N ASN A 226 -13.01 13.46 -29.85
CA ASN A 226 -12.33 13.22 -31.15
C ASN A 226 -10.79 13.18 -31.12
N GLU A 227 -10.17 13.24 -29.94
CA GLU A 227 -8.79 12.82 -29.74
C GLU A 227 -8.74 11.35 -29.27
N ILE A 228 -7.53 10.78 -29.11
CA ILE A 228 -7.38 9.43 -28.58
C ILE A 228 -8.08 9.29 -27.23
N ASP A 229 -8.88 8.24 -27.06
CA ASP A 229 -9.57 7.94 -25.81
C ASP A 229 -9.14 6.58 -25.27
N ASN A 230 -9.78 6.08 -24.21
CA ASN A 230 -9.46 4.81 -23.57
C ASN A 230 -9.35 3.65 -24.58
N ARG A 231 -10.23 3.58 -25.58
CA ARG A 231 -10.22 2.50 -26.58
C ARG A 231 -9.01 2.61 -27.50
N GLY A 232 -8.66 3.84 -27.88
CA GLY A 232 -7.45 4.10 -28.66
C GLY A 232 -6.17 3.81 -27.88
N SER A 233 -6.18 3.98 -26.56
CA SER A 233 -5.03 3.63 -25.70
C SER A 233 -4.81 2.12 -25.55
N HIS A 234 -5.86 1.30 -25.76
CA HIS A 234 -5.79 -0.16 -25.72
C HIS A 234 -5.30 -0.79 -27.03
N PHE A 235 -5.49 -0.10 -28.17
CA PHE A 235 -5.08 -0.54 -29.50
C PHE A 235 -3.59 -0.29 -29.76
#